data_AF-A0A949W680-F1
#
_entry.id   AF-A0A949W680-F1
#
_cell.length_a   1.000
_cell.length_b   1.000
_cell.length_c   1.000
_cell.angle_alpha   90.00
_cell.angle_beta   90.00
_cell.angle_gamma   90.00
#
_symmetry.space_group_name_H-M   'P 1'
#
loop_
_entity.id
_entity.type
_entity.pdbx_description
1 polymer ?
#
loop_
_entity_poly.entity_id
_entity_poly.type
_entity_poly.pdbx_seq_one_letter_code
_entity_poly.pdbx_strand_id
1 'polypeptide(L)'
;MSTLSSLLAMAAILAITQDSACSQGIPYRLTPPWRIEIGPGIARIGEKEVQIQSPKAFDATPPEMISIQDEKQEALPLFRPQAGGWMKGLRLNRLKTEECTATGLLNPGSLRVKSEAGQSGVVYERGKDYEVDDFWGTVGRLEAGAIREGQGVFVDYQCTPCRLDTIVLTSGGEARYLQGEPGVGLVYPAREGEGEVPVVRLWFEGKMAGLTDDSIFPVTLTLEEAVSQLRRESQGQAEKNLPRTLSKLRKGEPVTVVAWGDSVTAGGGVENDPSQRYQEVFAHDLRERFPKSAITLVTAAWGGRGSRDYLEAPSGGEKDFVRDVLEPNPDLVIIEFVNDAYLDEERTQTHYARILSIFREHGIEVILLTPHLVRPDWMDVKGMKFEEDPRPYVKGLRKFARENGVALADASRIWCQLWQMGIPYITLETNSINHPDERGHRIFSDALMALFPES
;
A
#
# COMPACT_ATOMS: atom_id res chain seq x y z
N MET A 1 37.17 -28.88 64.99
CA MET A 1 36.54 -27.53 65.03
C MET A 1 37.09 -26.72 63.88
N SER A 2 36.23 -25.93 63.23
CA SER A 2 36.45 -25.18 61.98
C SER A 2 36.40 -26.01 60.69
N THR A 3 35.39 -25.71 59.86
CA THR A 3 35.58 -25.16 58.51
C THR A 3 34.20 -24.70 58.01
N LEU A 4 34.16 -23.44 57.59
CA LEU A 4 32.99 -22.75 57.02
C LEU A 4 32.54 -23.42 55.72
N SER A 5 31.23 -23.51 55.51
CA SER A 5 30.64 -23.63 54.17
C SER A 5 29.47 -22.66 54.08
N SER A 6 29.75 -21.52 53.46
CA SER A 6 28.79 -20.49 53.10
C SER A 6 28.26 -20.81 51.70
N LEU A 7 27.03 -21.33 51.60
CA LEU A 7 26.30 -21.39 50.33
C LEU A 7 25.48 -20.10 50.20
N LEU A 8 26.02 -19.14 49.44
CA LEU A 8 25.24 -18.04 48.87
C LEU A 8 24.37 -18.61 47.75
N ALA A 9 23.06 -18.64 47.95
CA ALA A 9 22.09 -18.80 46.87
C ALA A 9 21.98 -17.47 46.11
N MET A 10 22.63 -17.40 44.95
CA MET A 10 22.47 -16.28 44.01
C MET A 10 21.12 -16.45 43.30
N ALA A 11 20.10 -15.70 43.75
CA ALA A 11 18.90 -15.47 42.97
C ALA A 11 19.25 -14.55 41.80
N ALA A 12 19.35 -15.12 40.60
CA ALA A 12 19.47 -14.36 39.36
C ALA A 12 18.12 -13.70 39.05
N ILE A 13 17.89 -12.52 39.61
CA ILE A 13 16.89 -11.59 39.11
C ILE A 13 17.47 -11.06 37.79
N LEU A 14 16.96 -11.56 36.66
CA LEU A 14 17.18 -10.90 35.37
C LEU A 14 16.56 -9.50 35.49
N ALA A 15 17.43 -8.51 35.66
CA ALA A 15 17.07 -7.12 35.49
C ALA A 15 16.64 -6.93 34.03
N ILE A 16 15.33 -6.80 33.82
CA ILE A 16 14.79 -6.19 32.61
C ILE A 16 15.34 -4.78 32.62
N THR A 17 16.31 -4.51 31.74
CA THR A 17 16.77 -3.15 31.47
C THR A 17 15.58 -2.36 30.97
N GLN A 18 15.04 -1.50 31.82
CA GLN A 18 14.15 -0.42 31.43
C GLN A 18 14.98 0.57 30.60
N ASP A 19 15.12 0.28 29.30
CA ASP A 19 15.45 1.30 28.33
C ASP A 19 14.14 1.95 27.85
N SER A 20 14.03 3.24 28.15
CA SER A 20 13.19 4.27 27.55
C SER A 20 12.10 3.85 26.54
N ALA A 21 10.83 3.89 26.95
CA ALA A 21 9.74 4.59 26.26
C ALA A 21 8.38 4.12 26.85
N CYS A 22 7.69 5.02 27.55
CA CYS A 22 6.24 4.87 27.71
C CYS A 22 5.59 5.30 26.39
N SER A 23 5.66 4.44 25.37
CA SER A 23 4.95 4.52 24.09
C SER A 23 5.28 3.28 23.26
N GLN A 24 4.34 2.77 22.46
CA GLN A 24 4.50 1.78 21.36
C GLN A 24 3.85 0.38 21.48
N GLY A 25 2.80 0.22 22.30
CA GLY A 25 1.87 -0.92 22.19
C GLY A 25 2.06 -2.03 23.21
N ILE A 26 1.23 -3.08 23.12
CA ILE A 26 1.31 -4.23 24.04
C ILE A 26 2.59 -5.04 23.72
N PRO A 27 3.45 -5.32 24.71
CA PRO A 27 4.67 -6.11 24.48
C PRO A 27 4.29 -7.53 24.02
N TYR A 28 5.12 -8.14 23.17
CA TYR A 28 4.89 -9.51 22.71
C TYR A 28 6.19 -10.34 22.68
N ARG A 29 6.02 -11.66 22.63
CA ARG A 29 7.08 -12.64 22.44
C ARG A 29 6.62 -13.73 21.46
N LEU A 30 7.47 -14.07 20.50
CA LEU A 30 7.24 -15.18 19.58
C LEU A 30 7.91 -16.46 20.10
N THR A 31 7.18 -17.56 20.04
CA THR A 31 7.69 -18.92 20.23
C THR A 31 7.43 -19.69 18.94
N PRO A 32 8.48 -20.07 18.19
CA PRO A 32 8.30 -20.78 16.92
C PRO A 32 7.54 -22.10 17.06
N PRO A 33 6.85 -22.56 16.01
CA PRO A 33 6.67 -21.85 14.73
C PRO A 33 5.52 -20.84 14.75
N TRP A 34 4.45 -21.04 15.54
CA TRP A 34 3.20 -20.30 15.35
C TRP A 34 2.64 -19.66 16.62
N ARG A 35 3.42 -19.58 17.70
CA ARG A 35 2.92 -19.09 18.98
C ARG A 35 3.34 -17.65 19.23
N ILE A 36 2.39 -16.83 19.63
CA ILE A 36 2.61 -15.46 20.13
C ILE A 36 2.09 -15.35 21.56
N GLU A 37 2.85 -14.71 22.43
CA GLU A 37 2.42 -14.31 23.76
C GLU A 37 2.42 -12.79 23.86
N ILE A 38 1.28 -12.19 24.15
CA ILE A 38 1.20 -10.77 24.52
C ILE A 38 1.37 -10.63 26.03
N GLY A 39 2.19 -9.68 26.46
CA GLY A 39 2.50 -9.42 27.87
C GLY A 39 1.55 -8.40 28.50
N PRO A 40 1.65 -8.20 29.83
CA PRO A 40 0.89 -7.17 30.53
C PRO A 40 1.24 -5.78 30.01
N GLY A 41 0.25 -4.91 29.92
CA GLY A 41 0.43 -3.57 29.36
C GLY A 41 -0.88 -2.81 29.19
N ILE A 42 -0.76 -1.55 28.78
CA ILE A 42 -1.88 -0.66 28.46
C ILE A 42 -1.81 -0.36 26.96
N ALA A 43 -2.89 -0.59 26.24
CA ALA A 43 -3.06 -0.12 24.88
C ALA A 43 -3.96 1.11 24.87
N ARG A 44 -3.49 2.19 24.24
CA ARG A 44 -4.24 3.42 23.98
C ARG A 44 -4.38 3.57 22.49
N ILE A 45 -5.62 3.51 22.00
CA ILE A 45 -5.93 3.54 20.57
C ILE A 45 -7.11 4.48 20.39
N GLY A 46 -6.83 5.67 19.85
CA GLY A 46 -7.78 6.79 19.90
C GLY A 46 -8.16 7.12 21.35
N GLU A 47 -9.46 7.28 21.60
CA GLU A 47 -9.97 7.59 22.95
C GLU A 47 -10.09 6.36 23.87
N LYS A 48 -9.83 5.15 23.37
CA LYS A 48 -9.98 3.91 24.13
C LYS A 48 -8.69 3.56 24.84
N GLU A 49 -8.80 3.26 26.13
CA GLU A 49 -7.74 2.67 26.93
C GLU A 49 -8.18 1.29 27.43
N VAL A 50 -7.37 0.27 27.14
CA VAL A 50 -7.58 -1.10 27.59
C VAL A 50 -6.31 -1.64 28.22
N GLN A 51 -6.45 -2.47 29.24
CA GLN A 51 -5.33 -3.04 29.96
C GLN A 51 -5.40 -4.55 29.97
N ILE A 52 -4.28 -5.20 29.72
CA ILE A 52 -4.08 -6.63 29.98
C ILE A 52 -3.19 -6.78 31.22
N GLN A 53 -3.68 -7.54 32.21
CA GLN A 53 -3.01 -7.67 33.51
C GLN A 53 -1.98 -8.80 33.57
N SER A 54 -2.19 -9.86 32.80
CA SER A 54 -1.35 -11.05 32.78
C SER A 54 -1.06 -11.47 31.33
N PRO A 55 0.12 -12.07 31.05
CA PRO A 55 0.43 -12.54 29.71
C PRO A 55 -0.62 -13.51 29.18
N LYS A 56 -0.92 -13.41 27.89
CA LYS A 56 -1.80 -14.34 27.18
C LYS A 56 -1.12 -14.86 25.92
N ALA A 57 -1.01 -16.17 25.82
CA ALA A 57 -0.49 -16.85 24.65
C ALA A 57 -1.58 -17.37 23.72
N PHE A 58 -1.32 -17.31 22.42
CA PHE A 58 -2.14 -17.82 21.35
C PHE A 58 -1.29 -18.65 20.40
N ASP A 59 -1.86 -19.78 19.95
CA ASP A 59 -1.30 -20.59 18.88
C ASP A 59 -2.03 -20.22 17.59
N ALA A 60 -1.33 -19.55 16.68
CA ALA A 60 -1.86 -19.22 15.38
C ALA A 60 -1.86 -20.46 14.48
N THR A 61 -2.87 -20.57 13.60
CA THR A 61 -2.90 -21.61 12.56
C THR A 61 -2.54 -20.95 11.24
N PRO A 62 -1.51 -21.36 10.49
CA PRO A 62 -1.21 -20.74 9.20
C PRO A 62 -2.35 -20.94 8.18
N PRO A 63 -2.47 -20.07 7.15
CA PRO A 63 -3.45 -20.25 6.09
C PRO A 63 -3.31 -21.59 5.37
N GLU A 64 -4.45 -22.21 5.06
CA GLU A 64 -4.46 -23.50 4.37
C GLU A 64 -3.93 -23.38 2.94
N MET A 65 -3.16 -24.38 2.52
CA MET A 65 -2.74 -24.52 1.14
C MET A 65 -3.93 -24.97 0.28
N ILE A 66 -4.20 -24.21 -0.77
CA ILE A 66 -5.24 -24.52 -1.75
C ILE A 66 -4.61 -25.28 -2.91
N SER A 67 -5.18 -26.43 -3.26
CA SER A 67 -4.78 -27.20 -4.46
C SER A 67 -5.79 -26.97 -5.57
N ILE A 68 -5.31 -26.45 -6.70
CA ILE A 68 -6.07 -26.32 -7.93
C ILE A 68 -5.72 -27.50 -8.82
N GLN A 69 -6.73 -28.14 -9.39
CA GLN A 69 -6.60 -29.28 -10.30
C GLN A 69 -7.35 -28.98 -11.59
N ASP A 70 -6.77 -29.36 -12.71
CA ASP A 70 -7.39 -29.30 -14.03
C ASP A 70 -7.92 -27.90 -14.40
N GLU A 71 -7.21 -26.83 -14.01
CA GLU A 71 -7.56 -25.47 -14.46
C GLU A 71 -7.36 -25.38 -15.97
N LYS A 72 -8.46 -25.41 -16.72
CA LYS A 72 -8.45 -25.37 -18.18
C LYS A 72 -8.00 -23.99 -18.66
N GLN A 73 -7.06 -23.98 -19.60
CA GLN A 73 -6.60 -22.81 -20.32
C GLN A 73 -6.82 -23.05 -21.81
N GLU A 74 -7.58 -22.16 -22.47
CA GLU A 74 -7.92 -22.35 -23.89
C GLU A 74 -6.69 -22.28 -24.79
N ALA A 75 -5.68 -21.51 -24.41
CA ALA A 75 -4.37 -21.51 -25.04
C ALA A 75 -3.29 -21.07 -24.05
N LEU A 76 -2.08 -21.62 -24.19
CA LEU A 76 -0.91 -21.16 -23.45
C LEU A 76 -0.08 -20.18 -24.32
N PRO A 77 0.03 -18.88 -23.95
CA PRO A 77 0.78 -17.91 -24.73
C PRO A 77 2.29 -18.16 -24.62
N LEU A 78 3.08 -17.59 -25.55
CA LEU A 78 4.54 -17.65 -25.48
C LEU A 78 5.05 -16.98 -24.20
N PHE A 79 5.97 -17.63 -23.50
CA PHE A 79 6.65 -17.05 -22.34
C PHE A 79 7.59 -15.92 -22.78
N ARG A 80 7.49 -14.76 -22.12
CA ARG A 80 8.24 -13.55 -22.46
C ARG A 80 9.20 -13.19 -21.33
N PRO A 81 10.41 -13.77 -21.26
CA PRO A 81 11.29 -13.62 -20.10
C PRO A 81 11.72 -12.18 -19.81
N GLN A 82 11.72 -11.31 -20.83
CA GLN A 82 12.11 -9.90 -20.72
C GLN A 82 10.93 -8.96 -20.38
N ALA A 83 9.70 -9.47 -20.31
CA ALA A 83 8.54 -8.67 -19.91
C ALA A 83 8.50 -8.49 -18.38
N GLY A 84 7.77 -7.46 -17.92
CA GLY A 84 7.37 -7.36 -16.51
C GLY A 84 6.68 -8.65 -16.07
N GLY A 85 6.86 -9.05 -14.81
CA GLY A 85 6.51 -10.40 -14.35
C GLY A 85 5.07 -10.83 -14.60
N TRP A 86 4.10 -9.90 -14.43
CA TRP A 86 2.68 -10.12 -14.71
C TRP A 86 2.34 -10.24 -16.21
N MET A 87 3.28 -9.88 -17.09
CA MET A 87 3.18 -9.93 -18.54
C MET A 87 4.07 -11.01 -19.18
N LYS A 88 4.77 -11.82 -18.38
CA LYS A 88 5.62 -12.92 -18.91
C LYS A 88 4.81 -14.05 -19.53
N GLY A 89 3.53 -14.18 -19.20
CA GLY A 89 2.68 -15.24 -19.74
C GLY A 89 1.22 -15.10 -19.29
N LEU A 90 0.51 -16.23 -19.32
CA LEU A 90 -0.82 -16.37 -18.74
C LEU A 90 -0.74 -16.25 -17.22
N ARG A 91 -1.67 -15.50 -16.62
CA ARG A 91 -1.87 -15.39 -15.16
C ARG A 91 -2.79 -16.50 -14.65
N LEU A 92 -2.36 -17.25 -13.65
CA LEU A 92 -3.16 -18.33 -13.03
C LEU A 92 -4.43 -17.77 -12.38
N ASN A 93 -5.59 -18.41 -12.61
CA ASN A 93 -6.87 -17.81 -12.25
C ASN A 93 -7.02 -17.50 -10.76
N ARG A 94 -6.54 -18.40 -9.88
CA ARG A 94 -6.67 -18.22 -8.42
C ARG A 94 -5.77 -17.11 -7.87
N LEU A 95 -4.75 -16.69 -8.63
CA LEU A 95 -3.80 -15.67 -8.21
C LEU A 95 -4.08 -14.29 -8.83
N LYS A 96 -5.05 -14.18 -9.73
CA LYS A 96 -5.37 -12.92 -10.40
C LYS A 96 -5.76 -11.85 -9.39
N THR A 97 -5.11 -10.71 -9.53
CA THR A 97 -5.45 -9.43 -8.90
C THR A 97 -5.76 -8.43 -10.01
N GLU A 98 -6.07 -7.19 -9.67
CA GLU A 98 -6.31 -6.16 -10.69
C GLU A 98 -5.11 -6.07 -11.65
N GLU A 99 -5.37 -6.26 -12.95
CA GLU A 99 -4.39 -6.23 -14.07
C GLU A 99 -3.16 -7.16 -13.95
N CYS A 100 -2.94 -7.79 -12.79
CA CYS A 100 -1.72 -8.50 -12.39
C CYS A 100 -2.08 -9.83 -11.69
N THR A 101 -1.20 -10.26 -10.79
CA THR A 101 -1.33 -11.41 -9.90
C THR A 101 -0.78 -11.05 -8.52
N ALA A 102 -1.34 -11.66 -7.48
CA ALA A 102 -0.79 -11.58 -6.13
C ALA A 102 0.56 -12.29 -6.10
N THR A 103 1.61 -11.54 -5.78
CA THR A 103 2.98 -12.02 -5.86
C THR A 103 3.35 -12.91 -4.68
N GLY A 104 4.17 -13.93 -4.91
CA GLY A 104 4.70 -14.83 -3.89
C GLY A 104 3.71 -15.89 -3.37
N LEU A 105 2.48 -15.95 -3.91
CA LEU A 105 1.45 -16.85 -3.39
C LEU A 105 1.37 -18.20 -4.12
N LEU A 106 1.99 -18.34 -5.30
CA LEU A 106 2.19 -19.64 -5.93
C LEU A 106 3.23 -20.41 -5.12
N ASN A 107 2.91 -21.63 -4.71
CA ASN A 107 3.89 -22.48 -4.03
C ASN A 107 4.93 -22.96 -5.05
N PRO A 108 6.21 -22.58 -4.90
CA PRO A 108 7.21 -22.85 -5.93
C PRO A 108 7.34 -24.34 -6.20
N GLY A 109 7.41 -24.70 -7.49
CA GLY A 109 7.53 -26.09 -7.94
C GLY A 109 6.24 -26.91 -7.90
N SER A 110 5.10 -26.33 -7.50
CA SER A 110 3.81 -27.05 -7.51
C SER A 110 3.13 -27.11 -8.88
N LEU A 111 3.50 -26.21 -9.81
CA LEU A 111 2.81 -26.06 -11.09
C LEU A 111 3.12 -27.20 -12.06
N ARG A 112 2.07 -27.82 -12.60
CA ARG A 112 2.14 -28.86 -13.65
C ARG A 112 1.22 -28.47 -14.80
N VAL A 113 1.72 -28.55 -16.03
CA VAL A 113 0.93 -28.34 -17.25
C VAL A 113 0.68 -29.70 -17.92
N LYS A 114 -0.57 -29.95 -18.32
CA LYS A 114 -1.03 -31.22 -18.88
C LYS A 114 -1.81 -31.02 -20.18
N SER A 115 -1.81 -32.05 -21.04
CA SER A 115 -2.54 -32.02 -22.32
C SER A 115 -4.06 -32.23 -22.17
N GLU A 116 -4.50 -32.90 -21.11
CA GLU A 116 -5.90 -33.21 -20.80
C GLU A 116 -6.13 -33.20 -19.28
N ALA A 117 -7.40 -33.14 -18.88
CA ALA A 117 -7.79 -33.22 -17.48
C ALA A 117 -7.48 -34.61 -16.89
N GLY A 118 -7.31 -34.68 -15.56
CA GLY A 118 -6.99 -35.92 -14.85
C GLY A 118 -5.52 -36.28 -14.91
N GLN A 119 -5.23 -37.60 -14.82
CA GLN A 119 -3.85 -38.11 -14.68
C GLN A 119 -3.31 -38.80 -15.94
N SER A 120 -4.16 -39.06 -16.95
CA SER A 120 -3.78 -39.79 -18.17
C SER A 120 -3.07 -38.94 -19.20
N GLY A 121 -3.17 -37.61 -19.09
CA GLY A 121 -2.59 -36.68 -20.05
C GLY A 121 -1.08 -36.63 -20.02
N VAL A 122 -0.50 -36.20 -21.15
CA VAL A 122 0.92 -35.88 -21.23
C VAL A 122 1.19 -34.73 -20.27
N VAL A 123 2.11 -34.95 -19.33
CA VAL A 123 2.64 -33.91 -18.43
C VAL A 123 3.80 -33.25 -19.17
N TYR A 124 3.67 -31.96 -19.45
CA TYR A 124 4.71 -31.17 -20.08
C TYR A 124 5.85 -30.88 -19.12
N GLU A 125 7.04 -30.65 -19.66
CA GLU A 125 8.28 -30.46 -18.90
C GLU A 125 8.64 -28.97 -18.80
N ARG A 126 8.76 -28.44 -17.58
CA ARG A 126 9.24 -27.07 -17.34
C ARG A 126 10.67 -26.90 -17.87
N GLY A 127 10.97 -25.75 -18.49
CA GLY A 127 12.26 -25.46 -19.11
C GLY A 127 12.44 -26.05 -20.50
N LYS A 128 11.49 -26.88 -20.96
CA LYS A 128 11.46 -27.47 -22.31
C LYS A 128 10.19 -27.12 -23.07
N ASP A 129 9.03 -27.37 -22.46
CA ASP A 129 7.72 -27.15 -23.07
C ASP A 129 7.08 -25.83 -22.65
N TYR A 130 7.32 -25.43 -21.40
CA TYR A 130 6.81 -24.19 -20.81
C TYR A 130 7.79 -23.63 -19.77
N GLU A 131 7.59 -22.38 -19.38
CA GLU A 131 8.28 -21.75 -18.26
C GLU A 131 7.28 -21.02 -17.34
N VAL A 132 7.67 -20.84 -16.09
CA VAL A 132 6.88 -20.19 -15.03
C VAL A 132 7.73 -19.13 -14.35
N ASP A 133 7.14 -17.97 -14.10
CA ASP A 133 7.62 -17.05 -13.08
C ASP A 133 6.91 -17.40 -11.76
N ASP A 134 7.60 -18.10 -10.85
CA ASP A 134 6.98 -18.59 -9.62
C ASP A 134 6.53 -17.43 -8.70
N PHE A 135 7.24 -16.30 -8.72
CA PHE A 135 6.91 -15.15 -7.91
C PHE A 135 5.64 -14.45 -8.42
N TRP A 136 5.48 -14.34 -9.74
CA TRP A 136 4.30 -13.73 -10.35
C TRP A 136 3.17 -14.72 -10.64
N GLY A 137 3.38 -16.02 -10.53
CA GLY A 137 2.37 -17.00 -10.94
C GLY A 137 1.95 -16.84 -12.41
N THR A 138 2.90 -16.46 -13.28
CA THR A 138 2.68 -16.41 -14.73
C THR A 138 3.35 -17.59 -15.42
N VAL A 139 2.66 -18.15 -16.43
CA VAL A 139 3.10 -19.35 -17.14
C VAL A 139 2.94 -19.16 -18.66
N GLY A 140 3.91 -19.64 -19.43
CA GLY A 140 3.85 -19.56 -20.89
C GLY A 140 4.58 -20.72 -21.57
N ARG A 141 4.17 -21.06 -22.78
CA ARG A 141 4.84 -22.08 -23.61
C ARG A 141 6.21 -21.58 -24.06
N LEU A 142 7.12 -22.51 -24.31
CA LEU A 142 8.38 -22.23 -24.98
C LEU A 142 8.26 -22.52 -26.48
N GLU A 143 8.96 -21.74 -27.31
CA GLU A 143 8.83 -21.82 -28.77
C GLU A 143 9.27 -23.18 -29.33
N ALA A 144 10.34 -23.75 -28.78
CA ALA A 144 10.84 -25.08 -29.14
C ALA A 144 10.12 -26.24 -28.40
N GLY A 145 9.10 -25.93 -27.62
CA GLY A 145 8.37 -26.88 -26.78
C GLY A 145 7.31 -27.70 -27.51
N ALA A 146 6.79 -28.74 -26.85
CA ALA A 146 5.75 -29.60 -27.39
C ALA A 146 4.34 -28.96 -27.41
N ILE A 147 4.13 -27.85 -26.67
CA ILE A 147 2.85 -27.12 -26.62
C ILE A 147 2.76 -26.20 -27.84
N ARG A 148 1.80 -26.47 -28.73
CA ARG A 148 1.62 -25.69 -29.96
C ARG A 148 0.94 -24.35 -29.69
N GLU A 149 1.13 -23.40 -30.60
CA GLU A 149 0.35 -22.15 -30.57
C GLU A 149 -1.15 -22.44 -30.68
N GLY A 150 -1.96 -21.76 -29.85
CA GLY A 150 -3.41 -21.97 -29.77
C GLY A 150 -3.82 -23.29 -29.13
N GLN A 151 -2.88 -24.10 -28.64
CA GLN A 151 -3.20 -25.35 -27.97
C GLN A 151 -3.66 -25.11 -26.53
N GLY A 152 -4.86 -25.61 -26.21
CA GLY A 152 -5.37 -25.65 -24.85
C GLY A 152 -4.60 -26.62 -23.95
N VAL A 153 -4.52 -26.30 -22.67
CA VAL A 153 -3.83 -27.08 -21.65
C VAL A 153 -4.64 -27.10 -20.35
N PHE A 154 -4.29 -28.00 -19.45
CA PHE A 154 -4.82 -28.06 -18.08
C PHE A 154 -3.67 -27.81 -17.11
N VAL A 155 -3.92 -27.01 -16.07
CA VAL A 155 -2.88 -26.63 -15.11
C VAL A 155 -3.30 -27.07 -13.71
N ASP A 156 -2.41 -27.80 -13.04
CA ASP A 156 -2.49 -28.09 -11.61
C ASP A 156 -1.47 -27.21 -10.90
N TYR A 157 -1.82 -26.66 -9.74
CA TYR A 157 -0.89 -25.89 -8.92
C TYR A 157 -1.38 -25.77 -7.48
N GLN A 158 -0.49 -25.35 -6.59
CA GLN A 158 -0.82 -25.07 -5.21
C GLN A 158 -0.53 -23.61 -4.90
N CYS A 159 -1.41 -22.95 -4.15
CA CYS A 159 -1.17 -21.61 -3.66
C CYS A 159 -1.55 -21.50 -2.19
N THR A 160 -0.86 -20.64 -1.45
CA THR A 160 -1.21 -20.32 -0.07
C THR A 160 -1.64 -18.85 -0.01
N PRO A 161 -2.91 -18.55 0.32
CA PRO A 161 -3.41 -17.18 0.37
C PRO A 161 -2.79 -16.40 1.53
N CYS A 162 -2.86 -15.08 1.44
CA CYS A 162 -2.56 -14.21 2.56
C CYS A 162 -3.69 -14.19 3.58
N ARG A 163 -3.42 -13.76 4.82
CA ARG A 163 -4.44 -13.55 5.86
C ARG A 163 -3.97 -12.56 6.90
N LEU A 164 -4.89 -11.74 7.44
CA LEU A 164 -4.59 -10.78 8.51
C LEU A 164 -5.45 -11.11 9.73
N ASP A 165 -4.84 -11.78 10.71
CA ASP A 165 -5.50 -12.13 11.97
C ASP A 165 -5.35 -10.99 12.98
N THR A 166 -6.25 -10.90 13.95
CA THR A 166 -6.29 -9.81 14.93
C THR A 166 -6.33 -10.37 16.36
N ILE A 167 -5.44 -9.89 17.22
CA ILE A 167 -5.57 -10.03 18.67
C ILE A 167 -6.26 -8.78 19.20
N VAL A 168 -7.37 -8.97 19.90
CA VAL A 168 -8.17 -7.89 20.51
C VAL A 168 -8.17 -8.01 22.03
N LEU A 169 -8.38 -6.88 22.70
CA LEU A 169 -8.73 -6.81 24.11
C LEU A 169 -10.19 -6.38 24.26
N THR A 170 -10.91 -7.01 25.18
CA THR A 170 -12.24 -6.52 25.61
C THR A 170 -12.09 -5.38 26.62
N SER A 171 -13.18 -4.67 26.92
CA SER A 171 -13.22 -3.66 27.99
C SER A 171 -12.86 -4.23 29.37
N GLY A 172 -13.05 -5.54 29.58
CA GLY A 172 -12.64 -6.25 30.80
C GLY A 172 -11.17 -6.68 30.82
N GLY A 173 -10.39 -6.37 29.79
CA GLY A 173 -8.98 -6.76 29.68
C GLY A 173 -8.76 -8.21 29.25
N GLU A 174 -9.80 -8.91 28.80
CA GLU A 174 -9.66 -10.26 28.23
C GLU A 174 -9.10 -10.17 26.81
N ALA A 175 -8.06 -10.96 26.54
CA ALA A 175 -7.47 -11.05 25.22
C ALA A 175 -8.06 -12.22 24.40
N ARG A 176 -8.41 -11.93 23.14
CA ARG A 176 -8.99 -12.90 22.20
C ARG A 176 -8.22 -12.90 20.87
N TYR A 177 -8.17 -14.05 20.22
CA TYR A 177 -7.61 -14.22 18.89
C TYR A 177 -8.73 -14.35 17.87
N LEU A 178 -8.74 -13.47 16.87
CA LEU A 178 -9.70 -13.44 15.78
C LEU A 178 -8.96 -13.82 14.50
N GLN A 179 -9.35 -14.93 13.90
CA GLN A 179 -8.82 -15.33 12.60
C GLN A 179 -9.44 -14.44 11.51
N GLY A 180 -8.61 -13.95 10.59
CA GLY A 180 -9.06 -13.22 9.41
C GLY A 180 -9.56 -14.15 8.31
N GLU A 181 -10.04 -13.55 7.23
CA GLU A 181 -10.43 -14.28 6.02
C GLU A 181 -9.24 -14.39 5.06
N PRO A 182 -8.91 -15.58 4.54
CA PRO A 182 -7.84 -15.72 3.56
C PRO A 182 -8.16 -15.02 2.23
N GLY A 183 -7.18 -14.35 1.64
CA GLY A 183 -7.35 -13.59 0.40
C GLY A 183 -6.11 -13.56 -0.49
N VAL A 184 -6.30 -13.06 -1.72
CA VAL A 184 -5.23 -12.73 -2.67
C VAL A 184 -5.42 -11.26 -3.07
N GLY A 185 -4.36 -10.45 -3.04
CA GLY A 185 -4.47 -9.01 -3.20
C GLY A 185 -4.99 -8.34 -1.92
N LEU A 186 -6.21 -7.79 -1.97
CA LEU A 186 -6.82 -7.12 -0.82
C LEU A 186 -7.08 -8.12 0.32
N VAL A 187 -6.60 -7.78 1.51
CA VAL A 187 -6.83 -8.55 2.73
C VAL A 187 -7.24 -7.60 3.85
N TYR A 188 -8.41 -7.85 4.43
CA TYR A 188 -8.94 -7.04 5.51
C TYR A 188 -8.55 -7.66 6.86
N PRO A 189 -8.37 -6.83 7.91
CA PRO A 189 -8.26 -7.33 9.27
C PRO A 189 -9.47 -8.19 9.65
N ALA A 190 -9.27 -9.15 10.55
CA ALA A 190 -10.38 -9.91 11.14
C ALA A 190 -11.42 -8.97 11.75
N ARG A 191 -12.71 -9.29 11.56
CA ARG A 191 -13.82 -8.46 12.03
C ARG A 191 -13.86 -8.41 13.55
N GLU A 192 -13.70 -7.21 14.08
CA GLU A 192 -13.73 -6.91 15.51
C GLU A 192 -15.18 -6.83 16.03
N GLY A 193 -15.42 -7.31 17.26
CA GLY A 193 -16.70 -7.20 17.95
C GLY A 193 -16.93 -5.82 18.59
N GLU A 194 -18.15 -5.54 19.00
CA GLU A 194 -18.49 -4.29 19.70
C GLU A 194 -17.70 -4.16 21.02
N GLY A 195 -17.03 -3.04 21.21
CA GLY A 195 -16.21 -2.76 22.40
C GLY A 195 -14.86 -3.49 22.44
N GLU A 196 -14.55 -4.33 21.45
CA GLU A 196 -13.21 -4.91 21.29
C GLU A 196 -12.23 -3.87 20.74
N VAL A 197 -10.98 -3.97 21.18
CA VAL A 197 -9.90 -3.05 20.80
C VAL A 197 -8.75 -3.88 20.22
N PRO A 198 -8.40 -3.73 18.93
CA PRO A 198 -7.31 -4.47 18.32
C PRO A 198 -5.98 -3.97 18.87
N VAL A 199 -5.09 -4.87 19.29
CA VAL A 199 -3.79 -4.48 19.87
C VAL A 199 -2.60 -4.98 19.06
N VAL A 200 -2.77 -6.10 18.37
CA VAL A 200 -1.75 -6.69 17.48
C VAL A 200 -2.47 -7.37 16.32
N ARG A 201 -1.95 -7.22 15.12
CA ARG A 201 -2.36 -7.99 13.95
C ARG A 201 -1.23 -8.88 13.46
N LEU A 202 -1.57 -10.08 13.03
CA LEU A 202 -0.65 -11.08 12.52
C LEU A 202 -0.84 -11.21 11.02
N TRP A 203 0.19 -10.82 10.27
CA TRP A 203 0.22 -10.90 8.82
C TRP A 203 0.81 -12.24 8.39
N PHE A 204 0.01 -12.99 7.63
CA PHE A 204 0.42 -14.19 6.93
C PHE A 204 0.58 -13.87 5.45
N GLU A 205 1.83 -13.83 4.97
CA GLU A 205 2.18 -13.51 3.59
C GLU A 205 2.30 -14.79 2.74
N GLY A 206 1.22 -15.58 2.69
CA GLY A 206 1.21 -16.86 2.00
C GLY A 206 2.00 -17.95 2.72
N LYS A 207 2.83 -18.70 1.98
CA LYS A 207 3.53 -19.87 2.53
C LYS A 207 4.69 -19.44 3.43
N MET A 208 4.57 -19.73 4.72
CA MET A 208 5.56 -19.38 5.73
C MET A 208 5.96 -20.59 6.59
N ALA A 209 7.17 -20.57 7.17
CA ALA A 209 7.65 -21.61 8.08
C ALA A 209 7.23 -21.37 9.55
N GLY A 210 6.92 -20.13 9.89
CA GLY A 210 6.51 -19.69 11.22
C GLY A 210 6.34 -18.17 11.27
N LEU A 211 5.80 -17.66 12.37
CA LEU A 211 5.74 -16.23 12.67
C LEU A 211 7.14 -15.68 12.89
N THR A 212 7.39 -14.49 12.35
CA THR A 212 8.60 -13.68 12.58
C THR A 212 8.17 -12.27 13.01
N ASP A 213 9.13 -11.41 13.36
CA ASP A 213 8.82 -10.02 13.67
C ASP A 213 8.15 -9.30 12.49
N ASP A 214 8.46 -9.67 11.24
CA ASP A 214 7.81 -9.14 10.04
C ASP A 214 6.31 -9.51 9.98
N SER A 215 5.88 -10.57 10.66
CA SER A 215 4.48 -10.96 10.76
C SER A 215 3.69 -10.08 11.73
N ILE A 216 4.34 -9.30 12.61
CA ILE A 216 3.67 -8.64 13.74
C ILE A 216 3.45 -7.15 13.50
N PHE A 217 2.18 -6.75 13.42
CA PHE A 217 1.77 -5.36 13.21
C PHE A 217 1.05 -4.84 14.45
N PRO A 218 1.73 -4.09 15.34
CA PRO A 218 1.09 -3.54 16.53
C PRO A 218 0.07 -2.47 16.15
N VAL A 219 -0.99 -2.34 16.95
CA VAL A 219 -1.96 -1.25 16.82
C VAL A 219 -1.72 -0.23 17.92
N THR A 220 -1.12 0.89 17.54
CA THR A 220 -0.69 1.99 18.42
C THR A 220 -1.14 3.35 17.92
N LEU A 221 -1.76 3.39 16.75
CA LEU A 221 -2.20 4.59 16.07
C LEU A 221 -3.51 4.30 15.31
N THR A 222 -4.41 5.27 15.30
CA THR A 222 -5.59 5.28 14.43
C THR A 222 -5.37 6.17 13.21
N LEU A 223 -6.13 5.95 12.13
CA LEU A 223 -6.10 6.82 10.96
C LEU A 223 -6.50 8.26 11.33
N GLU A 224 -7.49 8.44 12.21
CA GLU A 224 -7.93 9.76 12.67
C GLU A 224 -6.82 10.53 13.40
N GLU A 225 -6.06 9.86 14.28
CA GLU A 225 -4.90 10.46 14.95
C GLU A 225 -3.80 10.85 13.96
N ALA A 226 -3.52 10.01 12.96
CA ALA A 226 -2.54 10.28 11.91
C ALA A 226 -2.95 11.48 11.05
N VAL A 227 -4.20 11.52 10.59
CA VAL A 227 -4.76 12.66 9.83
C VAL A 227 -4.76 13.93 10.68
N SER A 228 -5.09 13.83 11.97
CA SER A 228 -5.05 14.97 12.90
C SER A 228 -3.63 15.49 13.10
N GLN A 229 -2.63 14.61 13.17
CA GLN A 229 -1.22 14.99 13.19
C GLN A 229 -0.84 15.72 11.91
N LEU A 230 -1.15 15.14 10.75
CA LEU A 230 -0.85 15.72 9.45
C LEU A 230 -1.50 17.11 9.29
N ARG A 231 -2.73 17.30 9.78
CA ARG A 231 -3.42 18.60 9.76
C ARG A 231 -2.70 19.65 10.60
N ARG A 232 -2.21 19.29 11.80
CA ARG A 232 -1.40 20.20 12.62
C ARG A 232 -0.09 20.59 11.93
N GLU A 233 0.58 19.63 11.30
CA GLU A 233 1.82 19.85 10.55
C GLU A 233 1.59 20.69 9.28
N SER A 234 0.39 20.61 8.69
CA SER A 234 -0.01 21.33 7.48
C SER A 234 -0.68 22.69 7.74
N GLN A 235 -0.85 23.07 9.00
CA GLN A 235 -1.58 24.28 9.38
C GLN A 235 -0.98 25.53 8.72
N GLY A 236 -1.83 26.29 8.01
CA GLY A 236 -1.43 27.54 7.35
C GLY A 236 -0.74 27.37 6.00
N GLN A 237 -0.54 26.14 5.51
CA GLN A 237 0.06 25.91 4.19
C GLN A 237 -0.80 26.50 3.07
N ALA A 238 -2.12 26.31 3.09
CA ALA A 238 -3.00 26.88 2.06
C ALA A 238 -2.99 28.42 2.07
N GLU A 239 -3.06 29.07 3.24
CA GLU A 239 -2.94 30.53 3.34
C GLU A 239 -1.62 31.06 2.76
N LYS A 240 -0.52 30.34 2.98
CA LYS A 240 0.81 30.77 2.57
C LYS A 240 1.09 30.49 1.10
N ASN A 241 0.76 29.30 0.63
CA ASN A 241 1.22 28.77 -0.66
C ASN A 241 0.10 28.71 -1.71
N LEU A 242 -1.18 28.79 -1.31
CA LEU A 242 -2.36 28.80 -2.20
C LEU A 242 -3.26 30.05 -1.98
N PRO A 243 -2.69 31.26 -1.82
CA PRO A 243 -3.46 32.42 -1.38
C PRO A 243 -4.59 32.82 -2.34
N ARG A 244 -4.42 32.62 -3.66
CA ARG A 244 -5.45 32.99 -4.65
C ARG A 244 -6.58 31.98 -4.66
N THR A 245 -6.26 30.69 -4.71
CA THR A 245 -7.25 29.60 -4.67
C THR A 245 -8.08 29.70 -3.39
N LEU A 246 -7.43 29.85 -2.23
CA LEU A 246 -8.14 29.97 -0.96
C LEU A 246 -8.99 31.25 -0.88
N SER A 247 -8.54 32.36 -1.47
CA SER A 247 -9.34 33.59 -1.56
C SER A 247 -10.61 33.37 -2.39
N LYS A 248 -10.51 32.72 -3.57
CA LYS A 248 -11.65 32.40 -4.42
C LYS A 248 -12.64 31.50 -3.70
N LEU A 249 -12.16 30.40 -3.10
CA LEU A 249 -12.97 29.48 -2.30
C LEU A 249 -13.76 30.20 -1.20
N ARG A 250 -13.10 31.06 -0.41
CA ARG A 250 -13.73 31.82 0.68
C ARG A 250 -14.77 32.84 0.20
N LYS A 251 -14.56 33.44 -0.97
CA LYS A 251 -15.48 34.42 -1.57
C LYS A 251 -16.64 33.75 -2.34
N GLY A 252 -16.58 32.45 -2.57
CA GLY A 252 -17.54 31.74 -3.41
C GLY A 252 -17.33 32.00 -4.91
N GLU A 253 -16.13 32.40 -5.32
CA GLU A 253 -15.79 32.55 -6.74
C GLU A 253 -15.50 31.17 -7.35
N PRO A 254 -15.82 30.92 -8.64
CA PRO A 254 -15.55 29.63 -9.28
C PRO A 254 -14.08 29.24 -9.22
N VAL A 255 -13.78 27.99 -8.90
CA VAL A 255 -12.43 27.43 -8.85
C VAL A 255 -12.32 26.23 -9.78
N THR A 256 -11.30 26.23 -10.64
CA THR A 256 -10.94 25.07 -11.47
C THR A 256 -9.71 24.37 -10.89
N VAL A 257 -9.86 23.08 -10.58
CA VAL A 257 -8.79 22.20 -10.11
C VAL A 257 -8.46 21.20 -11.21
N VAL A 258 -7.17 21.03 -11.53
CA VAL A 258 -6.69 19.93 -12.37
C VAL A 258 -5.91 18.94 -11.51
N ALA A 259 -6.33 17.67 -11.50
CA ALA A 259 -5.52 16.57 -10.98
C ALA A 259 -4.67 16.00 -12.11
N TRP A 260 -3.35 16.18 -12.03
CA TRP A 260 -2.40 15.75 -13.05
C TRP A 260 -1.48 14.65 -12.51
N GLY A 261 -1.50 13.49 -13.16
CA GLY A 261 -0.82 12.32 -12.62
C GLY A 261 -0.84 11.06 -13.48
N ASP A 262 -0.58 9.92 -12.84
CA ASP A 262 -0.41 8.64 -13.51
C ASP A 262 -1.61 7.68 -13.36
N SER A 263 -1.39 6.37 -13.19
CA SER A 263 -2.47 5.38 -13.07
C SER A 263 -3.27 5.54 -11.79
N VAL A 264 -2.66 6.00 -10.69
CA VAL A 264 -3.38 6.27 -9.44
C VAL A 264 -4.35 7.43 -9.66
N THR A 265 -3.89 8.52 -10.30
CA THR A 265 -4.76 9.62 -10.69
C THR A 265 -5.80 9.21 -11.74
N ALA A 266 -5.54 8.19 -12.57
CA ALA A 266 -6.55 7.62 -13.48
C ALA A 266 -7.62 6.79 -12.74
N GLY A 267 -7.39 6.46 -11.47
CA GLY A 267 -8.27 5.67 -10.62
C GLY A 267 -7.95 4.18 -10.60
N GLY A 268 -6.70 3.79 -10.83
CA GLY A 268 -6.24 2.41 -10.64
C GLY A 268 -6.56 1.93 -9.23
N GLY A 269 -7.26 0.81 -9.09
CA GLY A 269 -7.77 0.32 -7.80
C GLY A 269 -9.25 0.58 -7.56
N VAL A 270 -9.84 1.55 -8.27
CA VAL A 270 -11.23 1.99 -8.09
C VAL A 270 -11.91 2.30 -9.43
N GLU A 271 -11.50 1.67 -10.52
CA GLU A 271 -11.98 1.96 -11.87
C GLU A 271 -13.50 1.70 -12.01
N ASN A 272 -14.02 0.75 -11.23
CA ASN A 272 -15.44 0.39 -11.21
C ASN A 272 -16.32 1.42 -10.47
N ASP A 273 -15.73 2.28 -9.64
CA ASP A 273 -16.42 3.38 -8.98
C ASP A 273 -15.54 4.65 -9.02
N PRO A 274 -15.64 5.44 -10.10
CA PRO A 274 -14.90 6.69 -10.24
C PRO A 274 -15.08 7.67 -9.08
N SER A 275 -16.17 7.59 -8.30
CA SER A 275 -16.40 8.47 -7.15
C SER A 275 -15.43 8.23 -5.98
N GLN A 276 -14.76 7.07 -5.97
CA GLN A 276 -13.72 6.75 -4.98
C GLN A 276 -12.34 7.25 -5.37
N ARG A 277 -12.14 7.77 -6.59
CA ARG A 277 -10.85 8.34 -6.99
C ARG A 277 -10.48 9.48 -6.05
N TYR A 278 -9.24 9.53 -5.60
CA TYR A 278 -8.84 10.47 -4.55
C TYR A 278 -9.20 11.92 -4.89
N GLN A 279 -9.08 12.31 -6.16
CA GLN A 279 -9.37 13.68 -6.59
C GLN A 279 -10.88 13.98 -6.59
N GLU A 280 -11.73 12.98 -6.82
CA GLU A 280 -13.19 13.12 -6.75
C GLU A 280 -13.65 13.21 -5.29
N VAL A 281 -13.10 12.37 -4.41
CA VAL A 281 -13.32 12.46 -2.96
C VAL A 281 -12.85 13.81 -2.42
N PHE A 282 -11.67 14.27 -2.84
CA PHE A 282 -11.16 15.59 -2.48
C PHE A 282 -12.08 16.71 -2.97
N ALA A 283 -12.51 16.67 -4.24
CA ALA A 283 -13.39 17.70 -4.79
C ALA A 283 -14.77 17.69 -4.12
N HIS A 284 -15.28 16.52 -3.72
CA HIS A 284 -16.48 16.40 -2.89
C HIS A 284 -16.28 17.09 -1.53
N ASP A 285 -15.25 16.71 -0.78
CA ASP A 285 -14.98 17.23 0.56
C ASP A 285 -14.65 18.73 0.55
N LEU A 286 -13.98 19.21 -0.51
CA LEU A 286 -13.71 20.63 -0.71
C LEU A 286 -14.99 21.43 -1.01
N ARG A 287 -15.96 20.86 -1.75
CA ARG A 287 -17.28 21.48 -1.95
C ARG A 287 -18.08 21.54 -0.67
N GLU A 288 -18.01 20.51 0.19
CA GLU A 288 -18.64 20.55 1.52
C GLU A 288 -18.01 21.63 2.40
N ARG A 289 -16.68 21.78 2.34
CA ARG A 289 -15.94 22.80 3.10
C ARG A 289 -16.22 24.22 2.62
N PHE A 290 -16.37 24.42 1.31
CA PHE A 290 -16.57 25.72 0.68
C PHE A 290 -17.85 25.73 -0.20
N PRO A 291 -19.04 25.61 0.41
CA PRO A 291 -20.29 25.36 -0.33
C PRO A 291 -20.77 26.55 -1.17
N LYS A 292 -20.15 27.73 -1.01
CA LYS A 292 -20.44 28.93 -1.81
C LYS A 292 -19.69 28.95 -3.13
N SER A 293 -18.63 28.15 -3.26
CA SER A 293 -17.74 28.14 -4.42
C SER A 293 -18.16 27.06 -5.41
N ALA A 294 -18.31 27.41 -6.69
CA ALA A 294 -18.45 26.41 -7.75
C ALA A 294 -17.08 25.80 -8.04
N ILE A 295 -16.87 24.52 -7.66
CA ILE A 295 -15.58 23.84 -7.83
C ILE A 295 -15.69 22.83 -8.99
N THR A 296 -14.89 23.06 -10.03
CA THR A 296 -14.75 22.16 -11.18
C THR A 296 -13.47 21.36 -11.03
N LEU A 297 -13.56 20.05 -11.24
CA LEU A 297 -12.41 19.15 -11.27
C LEU A 297 -12.20 18.66 -12.70
N VAL A 298 -10.95 18.69 -13.16
CA VAL A 298 -10.51 18.08 -14.42
C VAL A 298 -9.43 17.05 -14.08
N THR A 299 -9.57 15.83 -14.61
CA THR A 299 -8.58 14.77 -14.44
C THR A 299 -7.71 14.67 -15.69
N ALA A 300 -6.41 14.94 -15.55
CA ALA A 300 -5.38 14.81 -16.57
C ALA A 300 -4.43 13.66 -16.19
N ALA A 301 -4.86 12.41 -16.41
CA ALA A 301 -4.12 11.23 -15.97
C ALA A 301 -3.58 10.39 -17.13
N TRP A 302 -2.38 9.79 -16.98
CA TRP A 302 -1.84 8.82 -17.93
C TRP A 302 -1.23 7.60 -17.23
N GLY A 303 -1.97 6.48 -17.26
CA GLY A 303 -1.55 5.23 -16.63
C GLY A 303 -0.21 4.69 -17.14
N GLY A 304 0.63 4.22 -16.21
CA GLY A 304 1.93 3.62 -16.50
C GLY A 304 3.00 4.58 -17.02
N ARG A 305 2.77 5.90 -16.93
CA ARG A 305 3.69 6.96 -17.35
C ARG A 305 4.08 7.87 -16.20
N GLY A 306 5.27 8.46 -16.28
CA GLY A 306 5.72 9.51 -15.38
C GLY A 306 5.39 10.90 -15.92
N SER A 307 5.67 11.94 -15.13
CA SER A 307 5.36 13.32 -15.51
C SER A 307 6.15 13.78 -16.74
N ARG A 308 7.39 13.27 -16.91
CA ARG A 308 8.21 13.53 -18.10
C ARG A 308 7.54 13.05 -19.38
N ASP A 309 7.03 11.82 -19.39
CA ASP A 309 6.38 11.24 -20.58
C ASP A 309 5.21 12.11 -21.03
N TYR A 310 4.41 12.61 -20.06
CA TYR A 310 3.28 13.48 -20.33
C TYR A 310 3.71 14.85 -20.90
N LEU A 311 4.74 15.47 -20.32
CA LEU A 311 5.29 16.74 -20.80
C LEU A 311 5.90 16.65 -22.20
N GLU A 312 6.52 15.51 -22.51
CA GLU A 312 7.20 15.27 -23.80
C GLU A 312 6.25 14.69 -24.87
N ALA A 313 5.00 14.39 -24.51
CA ALA A 313 4.00 13.88 -25.43
C ALA A 313 3.73 14.89 -26.57
N PRO A 314 3.56 14.41 -27.82
CA PRO A 314 3.34 15.31 -28.95
C PRO A 314 1.99 16.02 -28.83
N SER A 315 1.98 17.32 -29.15
CA SER A 315 0.74 18.09 -29.17
C SER A 315 -0.27 17.51 -30.16
N GLY A 316 -1.55 17.48 -29.75
CA GLY A 316 -2.64 16.83 -30.47
C GLY A 316 -2.67 15.30 -30.33
N GLY A 317 -1.76 14.71 -29.55
CA GLY A 317 -1.75 13.28 -29.25
C GLY A 317 -2.87 12.83 -28.29
N GLU A 318 -2.83 11.55 -27.92
CA GLU A 318 -3.74 10.97 -26.92
C GLU A 318 -3.66 11.74 -25.59
N LYS A 319 -2.43 12.07 -25.18
CA LYS A 319 -2.13 12.97 -24.06
C LYS A 319 -1.39 14.18 -24.59
N ASP A 320 -1.82 15.36 -24.15
CA ASP A 320 -1.23 16.63 -24.52
C ASP A 320 -1.26 17.53 -23.29
N PHE A 321 -0.09 17.83 -22.72
CA PHE A 321 0.01 18.62 -21.50
C PHE A 321 -0.65 20.01 -21.61
N VAL A 322 -0.56 20.66 -22.77
CA VAL A 322 -1.16 21.99 -22.96
C VAL A 322 -2.68 21.86 -22.93
N ARG A 323 -3.24 20.95 -23.74
CA ARG A 323 -4.68 20.70 -23.82
C ARG A 323 -5.27 20.20 -22.50
N ASP A 324 -4.61 19.24 -21.87
CA ASP A 324 -5.17 18.49 -20.75
C ASP A 324 -4.97 19.21 -19.41
N VAL A 325 -3.94 20.05 -19.28
CA VAL A 325 -3.55 20.71 -18.02
C VAL A 325 -3.66 22.24 -18.09
N LEU A 326 -3.20 22.88 -19.16
CA LEU A 326 -3.13 24.36 -19.22
C LEU A 326 -4.40 25.02 -19.79
N GLU A 327 -4.96 24.49 -20.88
CA GLU A 327 -6.18 25.01 -21.54
C GLU A 327 -7.43 25.01 -20.64
N PRO A 328 -7.60 24.10 -19.65
CA PRO A 328 -8.65 24.23 -18.64
C PRO A 328 -8.55 25.51 -17.80
N ASN A 329 -7.43 26.25 -17.89
CA ASN A 329 -7.12 27.45 -17.14
C ASN A 329 -7.31 27.24 -15.63
N PRO A 330 -6.59 26.27 -15.03
CA PRO A 330 -6.77 25.91 -13.63
C PRO A 330 -6.34 27.03 -12.69
N ASP A 331 -7.03 27.17 -11.57
CA ASP A 331 -6.53 27.95 -10.44
C ASP A 331 -5.50 27.14 -9.64
N LEU A 332 -5.74 25.83 -9.57
CA LEU A 332 -4.96 24.87 -8.78
C LEU A 332 -4.65 23.61 -9.60
N VAL A 333 -3.39 23.18 -9.59
CA VAL A 333 -2.97 21.86 -10.07
C VAL A 333 -2.50 21.01 -8.89
N ILE A 334 -3.04 19.80 -8.78
CA ILE A 334 -2.55 18.74 -7.88
C ILE A 334 -1.67 17.82 -8.71
N ILE A 335 -0.42 17.62 -8.28
CA ILE A 335 0.55 16.77 -8.96
C ILE A 335 0.79 15.52 -8.12
N GLU A 336 0.49 14.36 -8.67
CA GLU A 336 0.71 13.04 -8.06
C GLU A 336 1.28 12.08 -9.12
N PHE A 337 2.51 11.63 -8.91
CA PHE A 337 3.17 10.67 -9.81
C PHE A 337 3.99 9.70 -8.98
N VAL A 338 3.48 8.49 -8.74
CA VAL A 338 4.26 7.39 -8.18
C VAL A 338 5.29 6.88 -9.19
N ASN A 339 5.02 6.99 -10.49
CA ASN A 339 5.91 6.57 -11.57
C ASN A 339 7.18 7.42 -11.72
N ASP A 340 7.26 8.57 -11.04
CA ASP A 340 8.47 9.39 -10.97
C ASP A 340 9.47 8.91 -9.90
N ALA A 341 9.18 7.80 -9.20
CA ALA A 341 10.02 7.24 -8.13
C ALA A 341 11.45 6.84 -8.56
N TYR A 342 11.74 6.79 -9.86
CA TYR A 342 13.11 6.61 -10.38
C TYR A 342 14.01 7.84 -10.18
N LEU A 343 13.44 9.00 -9.82
CA LEU A 343 14.19 10.23 -9.56
C LEU A 343 14.86 10.17 -8.18
N ASP A 344 16.14 10.54 -8.13
CA ASP A 344 16.81 10.86 -6.87
C ASP A 344 16.43 12.29 -6.40
N GLU A 345 16.93 12.69 -5.22
CA GLU A 345 16.62 14.01 -4.65
C GLU A 345 17.03 15.18 -5.57
N GLU A 346 18.20 15.10 -6.22
CA GLU A 346 18.75 16.17 -7.08
C GLU A 346 17.97 16.29 -8.39
N ARG A 347 17.70 15.15 -9.02
CA ARG A 347 16.88 15.08 -10.23
C ARG A 347 15.45 15.52 -9.95
N THR A 348 14.91 15.20 -8.78
CA THR A 348 13.61 15.72 -8.32
C THR A 348 13.62 17.24 -8.25
N GLN A 349 14.66 17.86 -7.65
CA GLN A 349 14.74 19.33 -7.61
C GLN A 349 14.72 19.95 -9.01
N THR A 350 15.56 19.41 -9.91
CA THR A 350 15.72 19.98 -11.25
C THR A 350 14.47 19.77 -12.11
N HIS A 351 13.86 18.59 -12.04
CA HIS A 351 12.68 18.23 -12.82
C HIS A 351 11.46 19.03 -12.38
N TYR A 352 11.18 19.08 -11.07
CA TYR A 352 10.03 19.81 -10.55
C TYR A 352 10.21 21.34 -10.60
N ALA A 353 11.44 21.86 -10.63
CA ALA A 353 11.68 23.29 -10.89
C ALA A 353 11.16 23.73 -12.26
N ARG A 354 11.34 22.89 -13.30
CA ARG A 354 10.84 23.15 -14.66
C ARG A 354 9.31 23.09 -14.72
N ILE A 355 8.72 22.11 -14.05
CA ILE A 355 7.26 22.00 -13.93
C ILE A 355 6.69 23.24 -13.24
N LEU A 356 7.29 23.63 -12.11
CA LEU A 356 6.84 24.77 -11.33
C LEU A 356 6.98 26.10 -12.09
N SER A 357 8.02 26.26 -12.92
CA SER A 357 8.17 27.48 -13.74
C SER A 357 7.03 27.62 -14.74
N ILE A 358 6.64 26.54 -15.40
CA ILE A 358 5.51 26.54 -16.35
C ILE A 358 4.21 26.99 -15.65
N PHE A 359 3.90 26.40 -14.49
CA PHE A 359 2.69 26.77 -13.75
C PHE A 359 2.73 28.21 -13.25
N ARG A 360 3.88 28.70 -12.77
CA ARG A 360 4.03 30.09 -12.33
C ARG A 360 3.85 31.10 -13.46
N GLU A 361 4.36 30.79 -14.66
CA GLU A 361 4.17 31.64 -15.84
C GLU A 361 2.69 31.81 -16.23
N HIS A 362 1.88 30.78 -15.97
CA HIS A 362 0.43 30.80 -16.19
C HIS A 362 -0.36 31.28 -14.96
N GLY A 363 0.33 31.65 -13.87
CA GLY A 363 -0.32 32.05 -12.64
C GLY A 363 -1.15 30.93 -12.01
N ILE A 364 -0.73 29.67 -12.12
CA ILE A 364 -1.39 28.50 -11.54
C ILE A 364 -0.76 28.20 -10.18
N GLU A 365 -1.57 27.92 -9.15
CA GLU A 365 -1.08 27.44 -7.84
C GLU A 365 -0.95 25.92 -7.83
N VAL A 366 -0.03 25.39 -7.03
CA VAL A 366 0.36 23.97 -7.09
C VAL A 366 0.32 23.32 -5.71
N ILE A 367 -0.27 22.13 -5.64
CA ILE A 367 -0.06 21.17 -4.57
C ILE A 367 0.77 20.01 -5.10
N LEU A 368 1.85 19.66 -4.40
CA LEU A 368 2.51 18.38 -4.57
C LEU A 368 1.87 17.38 -3.61
N LEU A 369 1.35 16.27 -4.13
CA LEU A 369 0.85 15.16 -3.35
C LEU A 369 1.92 14.07 -3.34
N THR A 370 2.42 13.70 -2.17
CA THR A 370 3.40 12.59 -2.09
C THR A 370 2.72 11.26 -2.44
N PRO A 371 3.36 10.38 -3.23
CA PRO A 371 2.76 9.11 -3.60
C PRO A 371 2.72 8.16 -2.40
N HIS A 372 1.87 7.15 -2.48
CA HIS A 372 1.85 6.03 -1.55
C HIS A 372 3.06 5.10 -1.72
N LEU A 373 3.25 4.20 -0.77
CA LEU A 373 4.25 3.13 -0.85
C LEU A 373 3.83 2.12 -1.93
N VAL A 374 4.81 1.53 -2.60
CA VAL A 374 4.59 0.45 -3.58
C VAL A 374 5.27 -0.81 -3.11
N ARG A 375 5.14 -1.91 -3.84
CA ARG A 375 5.77 -3.18 -3.51
C ARG A 375 7.25 -3.05 -3.07
N PRO A 376 7.71 -3.76 -2.01
CA PRO A 376 9.03 -3.55 -1.41
C PRO A 376 10.23 -3.63 -2.37
N ASP A 377 10.24 -4.58 -3.30
CA ASP A 377 11.32 -4.75 -4.28
C ASP A 377 11.40 -3.60 -5.29
N TRP A 378 10.30 -2.90 -5.56
CA TRP A 378 10.30 -1.69 -6.39
C TRP A 378 10.86 -0.46 -5.68
N MET A 379 10.99 -0.53 -4.35
CA MET A 379 11.61 0.52 -3.53
C MET A 379 13.01 0.12 -3.04
N ASP A 380 13.54 -1.04 -3.45
CA ASP A 380 14.81 -1.62 -2.99
C ASP A 380 14.88 -1.80 -1.45
N VAL A 381 13.77 -2.25 -0.84
CA VAL A 381 13.68 -2.49 0.61
C VAL A 381 13.23 -3.92 0.93
N LYS A 382 13.52 -4.33 2.16
CA LYS A 382 13.02 -5.57 2.77
C LYS A 382 12.04 -5.21 3.87
N GLY A 383 10.85 -5.81 3.85
CA GLY A 383 9.80 -5.57 4.83
C GLY A 383 8.86 -4.41 4.47
N MET A 384 7.94 -4.09 5.39
CA MET A 384 6.81 -3.19 5.15
C MET A 384 6.60 -2.14 6.26
N LYS A 385 7.56 -1.98 7.16
CA LYS A 385 7.46 -1.09 8.32
C LYS A 385 8.51 0.00 8.19
N PHE A 386 8.06 1.24 8.01
CA PHE A 386 8.93 2.37 7.73
C PHE A 386 8.58 3.53 8.66
N GLU A 387 9.59 4.18 9.24
CA GLU A 387 9.38 5.45 9.96
C GLU A 387 9.20 6.62 8.99
N GLU A 388 9.92 6.57 7.88
CA GLU A 388 9.93 7.56 6.80
C GLU A 388 9.93 6.86 5.44
N ASP A 389 9.45 7.55 4.40
CA ASP A 389 9.46 7.00 3.06
C ASP A 389 10.89 6.65 2.61
N PRO A 390 11.15 5.40 2.18
CA PRO A 390 12.50 4.98 1.83
C PRO A 390 12.98 5.57 0.50
N ARG A 391 12.08 6.11 -0.34
CA ARG A 391 12.43 6.54 -1.69
C ARG A 391 13.06 7.94 -1.70
N PRO A 392 14.24 8.12 -2.32
CA PRO A 392 14.87 9.43 -2.51
C PRO A 392 13.95 10.47 -3.16
N TYR A 393 13.09 10.04 -4.08
CA TYR A 393 12.09 10.88 -4.75
C TYR A 393 11.18 11.62 -3.75
N VAL A 394 10.59 10.92 -2.77
CA VAL A 394 9.64 11.53 -1.81
C VAL A 394 10.36 12.52 -0.89
N LYS A 395 11.58 12.18 -0.47
CA LYS A 395 12.45 13.14 0.25
C LYS A 395 12.76 14.37 -0.61
N GLY A 396 13.00 14.17 -1.91
CA GLY A 396 13.17 15.22 -2.90
C GLY A 396 11.94 16.14 -3.02
N LEU A 397 10.73 15.58 -3.10
CA LEU A 397 9.47 16.35 -3.14
C LEU A 397 9.30 17.20 -1.88
N ARG A 398 9.50 16.60 -0.69
CA ARG A 398 9.43 17.31 0.59
C ARG A 398 10.42 18.47 0.66
N LYS A 399 11.66 18.26 0.21
CA LYS A 399 12.69 19.30 0.15
C LYS A 399 12.30 20.40 -0.84
N PHE A 400 11.87 20.01 -2.05
CA PHE A 400 11.50 20.93 -3.12
C PHE A 400 10.34 21.84 -2.70
N ALA A 401 9.30 21.27 -2.09
CA ALA A 401 8.13 22.03 -1.63
C ALA A 401 8.52 23.11 -0.60
N ARG A 402 9.34 22.74 0.39
CA ARG A 402 9.83 23.67 1.41
C ARG A 402 10.67 24.80 0.82
N GLU A 403 11.60 24.48 -0.07
CA GLU A 403 12.54 25.46 -0.64
C GLU A 403 11.88 26.41 -1.64
N ASN A 404 10.81 25.97 -2.31
CA ASN A 404 10.16 26.73 -3.37
C ASN A 404 8.82 27.34 -2.94
N GLY A 405 8.36 27.14 -1.71
CA GLY A 405 7.09 27.68 -1.24
C GLY A 405 5.89 27.07 -1.98
N VAL A 406 5.90 25.75 -2.15
CA VAL A 406 4.81 24.98 -2.75
C VAL A 406 4.06 24.23 -1.66
N ALA A 407 2.73 24.14 -1.74
CA ALA A 407 1.96 23.35 -0.79
C ALA A 407 2.26 21.85 -0.98
N LEU A 408 2.42 21.12 0.12
CA LEU A 408 2.67 19.68 0.11
C LEU A 408 1.60 18.95 0.92
N ALA A 409 0.79 18.13 0.23
CA ALA A 409 -0.07 17.13 0.86
C ALA A 409 0.75 15.84 1.04
N ASP A 410 1.14 15.53 2.28
CA ASP A 410 2.08 14.42 2.54
C ASP A 410 1.35 13.10 2.87
N ALA A 411 0.70 12.50 1.88
CA ALA A 411 0.02 11.21 2.05
C ALA A 411 0.98 10.07 2.37
N SER A 412 2.18 10.06 1.79
CA SER A 412 3.26 9.10 2.11
C SER A 412 3.51 8.98 3.62
N ARG A 413 3.40 10.09 4.36
CA ARG A 413 3.55 10.08 5.83
C ARG A 413 2.57 9.11 6.50
N ILE A 414 1.30 9.14 6.10
CA ILE A 414 0.26 8.25 6.63
C ILE A 414 0.52 6.80 6.16
N TRP A 415 0.93 6.61 4.91
CA TRP A 415 1.28 5.29 4.39
C TRP A 415 2.42 4.62 5.18
N CYS A 416 3.47 5.37 5.54
CA CYS A 416 4.52 4.88 6.44
C CYS A 416 4.00 4.56 7.85
N GLN A 417 2.90 5.17 8.30
CA GLN A 417 2.30 4.91 9.61
C GLN A 417 1.30 3.75 9.62
N LEU A 418 0.91 3.20 8.46
CA LEU A 418 -0.07 2.10 8.39
C LEU A 418 0.31 0.90 9.24
N TRP A 419 1.61 0.59 9.35
CA TRP A 419 2.04 -0.54 10.18
C TRP A 419 1.78 -0.34 11.67
N GLN A 420 1.77 0.91 12.15
CA GLN A 420 1.40 1.30 13.51
C GLN A 420 -0.12 1.25 13.72
N MET A 421 -0.90 1.19 12.64
CA MET A 421 -2.35 0.96 12.64
C MET A 421 -2.68 -0.54 12.52
N GLY A 422 -1.67 -1.41 12.61
CA GLY A 422 -1.83 -2.84 12.40
C GLY A 422 -1.99 -3.26 10.93
N ILE A 423 -1.70 -2.38 9.97
CA ILE A 423 -1.98 -2.61 8.54
C ILE A 423 -0.67 -2.78 7.76
N PRO A 424 -0.42 -3.96 7.16
CA PRO A 424 0.56 -4.09 6.10
C PRO A 424 0.04 -3.34 4.87
N TYR A 425 0.73 -2.28 4.41
CA TYR A 425 0.19 -1.40 3.36
C TYR A 425 -0.15 -2.12 2.06
N ILE A 426 0.54 -3.23 1.75
CA ILE A 426 0.28 -4.03 0.54
C ILE A 426 -1.16 -4.56 0.49
N THR A 427 -1.86 -4.68 1.63
CA THR A 427 -3.25 -5.13 1.68
C THR A 427 -4.26 -4.08 1.23
N LEU A 428 -3.80 -2.86 0.94
CA LEU A 428 -4.56 -1.79 0.30
C LEU A 428 -4.32 -1.77 -1.21
N GLU A 429 -3.36 -2.53 -1.76
CA GLU A 429 -3.06 -2.55 -3.19
C GLU A 429 -3.86 -3.62 -3.93
N THR A 430 -4.83 -3.21 -4.75
CA THR A 430 -5.72 -4.09 -5.53
C THR A 430 -4.97 -4.97 -6.52
N ASN A 431 -3.87 -4.47 -7.06
CA ASN A 431 -2.98 -5.17 -7.99
C ASN A 431 -1.79 -5.86 -7.30
N SER A 432 -1.66 -5.72 -5.97
CA SER A 432 -0.50 -6.16 -5.17
C SER A 432 0.83 -5.49 -5.54
N ILE A 433 0.77 -4.29 -6.13
CA ILE A 433 1.94 -3.52 -6.56
C ILE A 433 1.84 -2.07 -6.07
N ASN A 434 0.86 -1.31 -6.57
CA ASN A 434 0.81 0.15 -6.49
C ASN A 434 -0.57 0.77 -6.84
N HIS A 435 -1.64 -0.01 -7.01
CA HIS A 435 -2.97 0.56 -7.20
C HIS A 435 -3.79 0.46 -5.90
N PRO A 436 -3.99 1.59 -5.19
CA PRO A 436 -4.68 1.57 -3.91
C PRO A 436 -6.19 1.39 -4.09
N ASP A 437 -6.83 0.66 -3.18
CA ASP A 437 -8.28 0.60 -3.07
C ASP A 437 -8.87 1.91 -2.51
N GLU A 438 -10.18 1.91 -2.23
CA GLU A 438 -10.88 3.09 -1.71
C GLU A 438 -10.28 3.62 -0.39
N ARG A 439 -9.68 2.75 0.43
CA ARG A 439 -9.04 3.15 1.69
C ARG A 439 -7.74 3.90 1.41
N GLY A 440 -6.95 3.44 0.46
CA GLY A 440 -5.73 4.14 0.04
C GLY A 440 -6.03 5.46 -0.68
N HIS A 441 -7.05 5.50 -1.55
CA HIS A 441 -7.51 6.75 -2.17
C HIS A 441 -8.03 7.76 -1.15
N ARG A 442 -8.70 7.29 -0.09
CA ARG A 442 -9.15 8.15 1.00
C ARG A 442 -7.98 8.85 1.71
N ILE A 443 -6.85 8.16 1.93
CA ILE A 443 -5.65 8.76 2.55
C ILE A 443 -5.13 9.95 1.74
N PHE A 444 -5.12 9.85 0.41
CA PHE A 444 -4.74 10.97 -0.46
C PHE A 444 -5.69 12.16 -0.31
N SER A 445 -7.01 11.92 -0.30
CA SER A 445 -8.00 12.98 -0.07
C SER A 445 -7.83 13.65 1.29
N ASP A 446 -7.67 12.85 2.36
CA ASP A 446 -7.48 13.38 3.71
C ASP A 446 -6.19 14.22 3.81
N ALA A 447 -5.11 13.82 3.13
CA ALA A 447 -3.87 14.60 3.06
C ALA A 447 -4.04 15.93 2.30
N LEU A 448 -4.82 15.95 1.22
CA LEU A 448 -5.17 17.17 0.49
C LEU A 448 -6.04 18.10 1.36
N MET A 449 -7.07 17.55 2.00
CA MET A 449 -7.97 18.32 2.86
C MET A 449 -7.27 18.86 4.10
N ALA A 450 -6.22 18.20 4.61
CA ALA A 450 -5.41 18.66 5.72
C ALA A 450 -4.71 20.01 5.46
N LEU A 451 -4.53 20.42 4.19
CA LEU A 451 -3.97 21.72 3.84
C LEU A 451 -4.94 22.87 4.05
N PHE A 452 -6.25 22.62 3.91
CA PHE A 452 -7.27 23.64 3.93
C PHE A 452 -7.78 23.86 5.36
N PRO A 453 -8.02 25.13 5.74
CA PRO A 453 -8.52 25.45 7.08
C PRO A 453 -9.91 24.85 7.30
N GLU A 454 -10.18 24.46 8.54
CA GLU A 454 -11.54 24.13 8.96
C GLU A 454 -12.43 25.38 8.91
N SER A 455 -13.72 25.15 8.71
CA SER A 455 -14.74 26.17 8.46
C SER A 455 -15.17 26.91 9.73
#